data_AF-A0A210PP55-F1
#
_entry.id   AF-A0A210PP55-F1
#
_cell.length_a   1.000
_cell.length_b   1.000
_cell.length_c   1.000
_cell.angle_alpha   90.00
_cell.angle_beta   90.00
_cell.angle_gamma   90.00
#
_symmetry.space_group_name_H-M   'P 1'
#
loop_
_entity.id
_entity.type
_entity.pdbx_description
1 polymer ?
#
loop_
_entity_poly.entity_id
_entity_poly.type
_entity_poly.pdbx_seq_one_letter_code
_entity_poly.pdbx_strand_id
1 'polypeptide(L)'
;MDLSWSADHKADAGTILKNLQLEVNKNITELTTNLHQLDNVNSALNEGQATFGQILCETCTKAVESKYKELHSEEDQSQSKKKYKTLAPERQRIVNEITKVFIELERSQSTDKGDEQYCTQKEYHAQQMLELENKYKKDLQNNQAEILDLKKQVKKLITERDDNNKKLKTMSSQLTSNEKFERELRKYQTENKRLQTNLETSERRNEQLRKDVERGEDDLRKQRQSFNEERTRRENEDITDGNIKSFHNDMYTANVEAVRPEHEHDVNTRDRTHTTERQTGQKMGLLHRSNNDNVSSGGGLHQDIGGLSGDVDSTLEETLQKLKQIEKGAVIVQKENDDYRREIVQFHTQRKTLEDKTVSLQKTNEEMALVMRDLQRDNEKLIRERDEYNSDLVKMRRGTDRYDRDPNEKYMKDIEKLEREKRTLQEQNDSLRRANAGTSSALRDLQRDNDGLTDELGIKEQKTHKIKKVLEDIQPREGRSLVMRLRRGYRSGVGRAMVDMVFKELKGMLEGRFDSENIKFSIVLNSTQTNEATVDDGPSFVLCLNTYVQVALGSIKDDRDTYILALHQIDQENLSLLTPTGNSLTGSELQRLGGLLDMAFSSDDGLYECELNKTAVDKIVNLLKQY
;
A
#
# COMPACT_ATOMS: atom_id res chain seq x y z
N MET A 1 -43.51 -40.37 18.18
CA MET A 1 -42.08 -40.27 18.53
C MET A 1 -41.73 -38.81 18.41
N ASP A 2 -41.22 -38.19 19.47
CA ASP A 2 -40.96 -36.76 19.49
C ASP A 2 -39.54 -36.50 18.97
N LEU A 3 -39.40 -35.76 17.88
CA LEU A 3 -38.11 -35.47 17.24
C LEU A 3 -37.55 -34.14 17.73
N SER A 4 -37.39 -34.02 19.05
CA SER A 4 -36.71 -32.89 19.68
C SER A 4 -35.19 -33.02 19.48
N TRP A 5 -34.66 -32.37 18.44
CA TRP A 5 -33.21 -32.25 18.22
C TRP A 5 -32.55 -31.59 19.44
N SER A 6 -31.38 -32.09 19.87
CA SER A 6 -30.65 -31.53 21.02
C SER A 6 -30.25 -30.07 20.75
N ALA A 7 -29.98 -29.33 21.83
CA ALA A 7 -29.54 -27.93 21.73
C ALA A 7 -28.23 -27.81 20.92
N ASP A 8 -27.32 -28.77 21.09
CA ASP A 8 -26.01 -28.83 20.42
C ASP A 8 -26.18 -28.99 18.92
N HIS A 9 -27.05 -29.91 18.48
CA HIS A 9 -27.33 -30.12 17.05
C HIS A 9 -27.99 -28.91 16.39
N LYS A 10 -28.70 -28.06 17.15
CA LYS A 10 -29.21 -26.77 16.64
C LYS A 10 -28.11 -25.73 16.44
N ALA A 11 -27.04 -25.74 17.23
CA ALA A 11 -25.89 -24.87 17.03
C ALA A 11 -25.11 -25.28 15.77
N ASP A 12 -24.80 -26.58 15.64
CA ASP A 12 -24.00 -27.10 14.52
C ASP A 12 -24.74 -27.06 13.17
N ALA A 13 -26.07 -27.17 13.15
CA ALA A 13 -26.86 -27.12 11.92
C ALA A 13 -26.58 -25.86 11.07
N GLY A 14 -26.37 -24.70 11.70
CA GLY A 14 -26.04 -23.46 10.99
C GLY A 14 -24.65 -23.47 10.34
N THR A 15 -23.69 -24.17 10.95
CA THR A 15 -22.33 -24.36 10.41
C THR A 15 -22.33 -25.39 9.29
N ILE A 16 -23.04 -26.51 9.48
CA ILE A 16 -23.21 -27.55 8.46
C ILE A 16 -23.88 -26.98 7.21
N LEU A 17 -24.95 -26.18 7.35
CA LEU A 17 -25.64 -25.58 6.20
C LEU A 17 -24.72 -24.63 5.40
N LYS A 18 -23.91 -23.81 6.08
CA LYS A 18 -22.94 -22.90 5.44
C LYS A 18 -21.84 -23.68 4.70
N ASN A 19 -21.31 -24.73 5.31
CA ASN A 19 -20.29 -25.57 4.68
C ASN A 19 -20.86 -26.30 3.44
N LEU A 20 -22.11 -26.78 3.51
CA LEU A 20 -22.79 -27.42 2.38
C LEU A 20 -23.04 -26.41 1.24
N GLN A 21 -23.46 -25.18 1.56
CA GLN A 21 -23.62 -24.09 0.58
C GLN A 21 -22.30 -23.71 -0.10
N LEU A 22 -21.19 -23.66 0.65
CA LEU A 22 -19.86 -23.41 0.10
C LEU A 22 -19.44 -24.48 -0.90
N GLU A 23 -19.58 -25.76 -0.55
CA GLU A 23 -19.18 -26.87 -1.42
C GLU A 23 -20.09 -27.00 -2.66
N VAL A 24 -21.39 -26.72 -2.52
CA VAL A 24 -22.34 -26.64 -3.66
C VAL A 24 -21.95 -25.50 -4.60
N ASN A 25 -21.66 -24.31 -4.10
CA ASN A 25 -21.27 -23.16 -4.94
C ASN A 25 -19.94 -23.39 -5.66
N LYS A 26 -18.97 -24.03 -5.00
CA LYS A 26 -17.70 -24.49 -5.58
C LYS A 26 -17.95 -25.47 -6.74
N ASN A 27 -18.74 -26.52 -6.51
CA ASN A 27 -19.05 -27.52 -7.53
C ASN A 27 -19.82 -26.93 -8.73
N ILE A 28 -20.73 -25.98 -8.49
CA ILE A 28 -21.40 -25.23 -9.58
C ILE A 28 -20.38 -24.43 -10.40
N THR A 29 -19.45 -23.74 -9.74
CA THR A 29 -18.40 -22.94 -10.42
C THR A 29 -17.48 -23.81 -11.27
N GLU A 30 -17.11 -24.99 -10.78
CA GLU A 30 -16.33 -25.98 -11.53
C GLU A 30 -17.10 -26.53 -12.72
N LEU A 31 -18.39 -26.87 -12.55
CA LEU A 31 -19.25 -27.34 -13.63
C LEU A 31 -19.42 -26.28 -14.75
N THR A 32 -19.64 -25.00 -14.38
CA THR A 32 -19.71 -23.88 -15.33
C THR A 32 -18.39 -23.69 -16.08
N THR A 33 -17.26 -23.85 -15.39
CA THR A 33 -15.92 -23.77 -16.02
C THR A 33 -15.73 -24.88 -17.05
N ASN A 34 -16.14 -26.11 -16.73
CA ASN A 34 -16.03 -27.27 -17.62
C ASN A 34 -16.98 -27.17 -18.82
N LEU A 35 -18.18 -26.59 -18.64
CA LEU A 35 -19.11 -26.31 -19.75
C LEU A 35 -18.50 -25.30 -20.75
N HIS A 36 -17.90 -24.21 -20.28
CA HIS A 36 -17.20 -23.27 -21.17
C HIS A 36 -15.98 -23.88 -21.87
N GLN A 37 -15.31 -24.88 -21.29
CA GLN A 37 -14.27 -25.62 -22.00
C GLN A 37 -14.86 -26.47 -23.15
N LEU A 38 -16.06 -27.05 -22.98
CA LEU A 38 -16.77 -27.76 -24.05
C LEU A 38 -17.27 -26.81 -25.16
N ASP A 39 -17.75 -25.62 -24.81
CA ASP A 39 -18.11 -24.57 -25.80
C ASP A 39 -16.90 -24.18 -26.66
N ASN A 40 -15.72 -24.05 -26.04
CA ASN A 40 -14.46 -23.78 -26.75
C ASN A 40 -14.04 -24.93 -27.67
N VAL A 41 -14.20 -26.19 -27.25
CA VAL A 41 -13.93 -27.37 -28.09
C VAL A 41 -14.90 -27.43 -29.28
N ASN A 42 -16.19 -27.17 -29.06
CA ASN A 42 -17.19 -27.10 -30.13
C ASN A 42 -16.86 -25.95 -31.11
N SER A 43 -16.48 -24.78 -30.60
CA SER A 43 -16.05 -23.64 -31.43
C SER A 43 -14.83 -24.00 -32.29
N ALA A 44 -13.79 -24.60 -31.70
CA ALA A 44 -12.58 -25.04 -32.40
C ALA A 44 -12.86 -26.14 -33.45
N LEU A 45 -13.81 -27.04 -33.20
CA LEU A 45 -14.25 -28.04 -34.19
C LEU A 45 -14.96 -27.38 -35.38
N ASN A 46 -15.83 -26.40 -35.13
CA ASN A 46 -16.52 -25.66 -36.19
C ASN A 46 -15.56 -24.78 -37.01
N GLU A 47 -14.61 -24.08 -36.36
CA GLU A 47 -13.53 -23.36 -37.05
C GLU A 47 -12.63 -24.30 -37.86
N GLY A 48 -12.28 -25.47 -37.30
CA GLY A 48 -11.54 -26.50 -38.00
C GLY A 48 -12.26 -27.01 -39.25
N GLN A 49 -13.56 -27.32 -39.14
CA GLN A 49 -14.39 -27.76 -40.26
C GLN A 49 -14.53 -26.69 -41.34
N ALA A 50 -14.74 -25.42 -40.95
CA ALA A 50 -14.75 -24.29 -41.88
C ALA A 50 -13.41 -24.10 -42.60
N THR A 51 -12.29 -24.27 -41.88
CA THR A 51 -10.93 -24.17 -42.42
C THR A 51 -10.62 -25.31 -43.40
N PHE A 52 -10.98 -26.56 -43.07
CA PHE A 52 -10.87 -27.68 -44.01
C PHE A 52 -11.72 -27.46 -45.28
N GLY A 53 -12.93 -26.91 -45.14
CA GLY A 53 -13.79 -26.57 -46.27
C GLY A 53 -13.21 -25.51 -47.23
N GLN A 54 -12.25 -24.69 -46.77
CA GLN A 54 -11.54 -23.71 -47.60
C GLN A 54 -10.24 -24.24 -48.21
N ILE A 55 -9.63 -25.27 -47.62
CA ILE A 55 -8.34 -25.85 -48.04
C ILE A 55 -8.52 -27.03 -49.02
N LEU A 56 -9.60 -27.82 -48.86
CA LEU A 56 -9.89 -28.95 -49.72
C LEU A 56 -10.45 -28.49 -51.08
N CYS A 57 -9.89 -29.00 -52.18
CA CYS A 57 -10.48 -28.81 -53.50
C CYS A 57 -11.80 -29.60 -53.62
N GLU A 58 -12.68 -29.18 -54.53
CA GLU A 58 -14.05 -29.68 -54.65
C GLU A 58 -14.15 -31.22 -54.73
N THR A 59 -13.22 -31.88 -55.41
CA THR A 59 -13.12 -33.35 -55.48
C THR A 59 -12.84 -33.99 -54.12
N CYS A 60 -11.93 -33.42 -53.33
CA CYS A 60 -11.62 -33.89 -51.98
C CYS A 60 -12.77 -33.61 -51.01
N THR A 61 -13.42 -32.45 -51.11
CA THR A 61 -14.61 -32.11 -50.30
C THR A 61 -15.74 -33.11 -50.57
N LYS A 62 -16.03 -33.42 -51.84
CA LYS A 62 -17.01 -34.45 -52.21
C LYS A 62 -16.62 -35.86 -51.72
N ALA A 63 -15.33 -36.21 -51.75
CA ALA A 63 -14.86 -37.49 -51.22
C ALA A 63 -15.03 -37.58 -49.68
N VAL A 64 -14.72 -36.51 -48.94
CA VAL A 64 -14.92 -36.44 -47.49
C VAL A 64 -16.41 -36.47 -47.14
N GLU A 65 -17.26 -35.71 -47.83
CA GLU A 65 -18.71 -35.78 -47.67
C GLU A 65 -19.25 -37.18 -47.97
N SER A 66 -18.77 -37.83 -49.03
CA SER A 66 -19.18 -39.20 -49.38
C SER A 66 -18.80 -40.18 -48.28
N LYS A 67 -17.56 -40.11 -47.74
CA LYS A 67 -17.11 -40.99 -46.66
C LYS A 67 -17.85 -40.71 -45.34
N TYR A 68 -18.17 -39.46 -45.05
CA TYR A 68 -18.97 -39.07 -43.89
C TYR A 68 -20.41 -39.62 -43.99
N LYS A 69 -21.05 -39.49 -45.15
CA LYS A 69 -22.39 -40.04 -45.43
C LYS A 69 -22.37 -41.57 -45.40
N GLU A 70 -21.34 -42.21 -45.92
CA GLU A 70 -21.12 -43.66 -45.86
C GLU A 70 -21.07 -44.14 -44.40
N LEU A 71 -20.18 -43.59 -43.58
CA LEU A 71 -20.04 -43.93 -42.16
C LEU A 71 -21.35 -43.77 -41.36
N HIS A 72 -22.09 -42.68 -41.57
CA HIS A 72 -23.37 -42.45 -40.88
C HIS A 72 -24.54 -43.25 -41.47
N SER A 73 -24.38 -43.84 -42.66
CA SER A 73 -25.36 -44.78 -43.25
C SER A 73 -25.12 -46.24 -42.84
N GLU A 74 -23.90 -46.61 -42.45
CA GLU A 74 -23.58 -47.97 -41.98
C GLU A 74 -24.12 -48.25 -40.56
N GLU A 75 -24.30 -47.22 -39.72
CA GLU A 75 -24.84 -47.41 -38.36
C GLU A 75 -26.28 -47.98 -38.37
N ASP A 76 -27.12 -47.61 -39.35
CA ASP A 76 -28.47 -48.17 -39.51
C ASP A 76 -28.48 -49.66 -39.92
N GLN A 77 -27.40 -50.16 -40.54
CA GLN A 77 -27.28 -51.59 -40.90
C GLN A 77 -26.73 -52.47 -39.77
N SER A 78 -26.32 -51.87 -38.64
CA SER A 78 -25.69 -52.55 -37.50
C SER A 78 -26.58 -53.60 -36.80
N GLN A 79 -27.91 -53.54 -36.99
CA GLN A 79 -28.86 -54.47 -36.35
C GLN A 79 -28.73 -55.92 -36.84
N SER A 80 -28.14 -56.16 -38.02
CA SER A 80 -28.00 -57.49 -38.62
C SER A 80 -27.07 -58.43 -37.83
N LYS A 81 -25.92 -57.92 -37.35
CA LYS A 81 -24.86 -58.71 -36.70
C LYS A 81 -25.28 -59.38 -35.37
N LYS A 82 -26.38 -58.92 -34.74
CA LYS A 82 -26.93 -59.56 -33.52
C LYS A 82 -27.64 -60.89 -33.77
N LYS A 83 -28.07 -61.22 -35.00
CA LYS A 83 -28.82 -62.46 -35.30
C LYS A 83 -27.96 -63.68 -35.65
N TYR A 84 -26.66 -63.52 -35.90
CA TYR A 84 -25.77 -64.65 -36.26
C TYR A 84 -25.47 -65.59 -35.08
N LYS A 85 -25.51 -65.09 -33.84
CA LYS A 85 -25.25 -65.88 -32.61
C LYS A 85 -26.42 -66.77 -32.17
N THR A 86 -27.59 -66.65 -32.79
CA THR A 86 -28.81 -67.43 -32.46
C THR A 86 -29.13 -68.54 -33.47
N LEU A 87 -28.28 -68.77 -34.47
CA LEU A 87 -28.38 -69.95 -35.33
C LEU A 87 -27.81 -71.19 -34.63
N ALA A 88 -28.49 -72.32 -34.76
CA ALA A 88 -27.98 -73.61 -34.25
C ALA A 88 -26.61 -73.96 -34.88
N PRO A 89 -25.71 -74.67 -34.17
CA PRO A 89 -24.32 -74.88 -34.63
C PRO A 89 -24.20 -75.51 -36.02
N GLU A 90 -25.11 -76.41 -36.38
CA GLU A 90 -25.19 -77.05 -37.70
C GLU A 90 -25.46 -76.03 -38.81
N ARG A 91 -26.33 -75.04 -38.57
CA ARG A 91 -26.63 -73.97 -39.53
C ARG A 91 -25.47 -72.99 -39.63
N GLN A 92 -24.78 -72.69 -38.53
CA GLN A 92 -23.54 -71.90 -38.57
C GLN A 92 -22.45 -72.63 -39.38
N ARG A 93 -22.35 -73.95 -39.26
CA ARG A 93 -21.40 -74.78 -40.02
C ARG A 93 -21.70 -74.74 -41.52
N ILE A 94 -22.95 -74.98 -41.92
CA ILE A 94 -23.41 -74.89 -43.32
C ILE A 94 -23.15 -73.50 -43.90
N VAL A 95 -23.44 -72.42 -43.15
CA VAL A 95 -23.19 -71.04 -43.60
C VAL A 95 -21.69 -70.76 -43.78
N ASN A 96 -20.83 -71.27 -42.89
CA ASN A 96 -19.37 -71.14 -43.02
C ASN A 96 -18.82 -71.94 -44.22
N GLU A 97 -19.38 -73.11 -44.51
CA GLU A 97 -19.02 -73.93 -45.67
C GLU A 97 -19.49 -73.29 -46.99
N ILE A 98 -20.71 -72.72 -47.05
CA ILE A 98 -21.18 -71.93 -48.19
C ILE A 98 -20.30 -70.68 -48.40
N THR A 99 -19.93 -69.97 -47.33
CA THR A 99 -19.02 -68.81 -47.41
C THR A 99 -17.64 -69.21 -47.95
N LYS A 100 -17.10 -70.37 -47.54
CA LYS A 100 -15.85 -70.91 -48.12
C LYS A 100 -15.98 -71.19 -49.61
N VAL A 101 -17.03 -71.92 -50.02
CA VAL A 101 -17.27 -72.27 -51.43
C VAL A 101 -17.42 -71.01 -52.28
N PHE A 102 -18.07 -69.95 -51.78
CA PHE A 102 -18.12 -68.66 -52.47
C PHE A 102 -16.75 -68.03 -52.66
N ILE A 103 -15.91 -67.97 -51.62
CA ILE A 103 -14.53 -67.43 -51.70
C ILE A 103 -13.67 -68.26 -52.65
N GLU A 104 -13.87 -69.57 -52.72
CA GLU A 104 -13.15 -70.48 -53.63
C GLU A 104 -13.65 -70.37 -55.09
N LEU A 105 -14.96 -70.12 -55.31
CA LEU A 105 -15.51 -69.75 -56.62
C LEU A 105 -14.98 -68.41 -57.12
N GLU A 106 -15.02 -67.38 -56.27
CA GLU A 106 -14.59 -66.02 -56.60
C GLU A 106 -13.10 -65.97 -56.99
N ARG A 107 -12.27 -66.75 -56.28
CA ARG A 107 -10.85 -66.94 -56.62
C ARG A 107 -10.64 -67.70 -57.92
N SER A 108 -11.37 -68.79 -58.17
CA SER A 108 -11.22 -69.58 -59.40
C SER A 108 -11.77 -68.86 -60.65
N GLN A 109 -12.73 -67.95 -60.49
CA GLN A 109 -13.19 -67.06 -61.58
C GLN A 109 -12.24 -65.88 -61.84
N SER A 110 -11.36 -65.53 -60.90
CA SER A 110 -10.37 -64.44 -61.07
C SER A 110 -9.15 -64.83 -61.92
N THR A 111 -8.93 -66.13 -62.17
CA THR A 111 -7.72 -66.65 -62.84
C THR A 111 -7.87 -66.89 -64.35
N ASP A 112 -9.06 -66.73 -64.93
CA ASP A 112 -9.31 -67.01 -66.37
C ASP A 112 -9.97 -65.82 -67.10
N LYS A 113 -9.32 -64.65 -66.99
CA LYS A 113 -9.52 -63.49 -67.85
C LYS A 113 -8.19 -62.89 -68.26
N GLY A 114 -7.53 -63.57 -69.20
CA GLY A 114 -6.43 -62.96 -69.94
C GLY A 114 -6.94 -61.82 -70.82
N ASP A 115 -6.83 -60.59 -70.33
CA ASP A 115 -6.85 -59.33 -71.11
C ASP A 115 -6.44 -58.09 -70.28
N GLU A 116 -6.10 -58.23 -68.98
CA GLU A 116 -5.32 -57.20 -68.29
C GLU A 116 -3.90 -57.16 -68.87
N GLN A 117 -3.65 -56.16 -69.71
CA GLN A 117 -2.37 -55.86 -70.33
C GLN A 117 -1.35 -55.47 -69.25
N TYR A 118 -0.64 -56.47 -68.70
CA TYR A 118 0.38 -56.28 -67.68
C TYR A 118 1.41 -55.23 -68.10
N CYS A 119 1.35 -54.07 -67.43
CA CYS A 119 2.30 -52.97 -67.54
C CYS A 119 3.73 -53.53 -67.48
N THR A 120 4.53 -53.30 -68.53
CA THR A 120 5.85 -53.94 -68.61
C THR A 120 6.73 -53.45 -67.46
N GLN A 121 7.70 -54.27 -67.02
CA GLN A 121 8.56 -53.89 -65.89
C GLN A 121 9.25 -52.52 -66.07
N LYS A 122 9.51 -52.13 -67.33
CA LYS A 122 10.04 -50.81 -67.69
C LYS A 122 9.03 -49.68 -67.43
N GLU A 123 7.76 -49.88 -67.79
CA GLU A 123 6.68 -48.91 -67.58
C GLU A 123 6.32 -48.81 -66.08
N TYR A 124 6.31 -49.93 -65.36
CA TYR A 124 6.13 -49.97 -63.91
C TYR A 124 7.21 -49.16 -63.17
N HIS A 125 8.49 -49.34 -63.53
CA HIS A 125 9.57 -48.55 -62.94
C HIS A 125 9.51 -47.07 -63.37
N ALA A 126 9.10 -46.76 -64.61
CA ALA A 126 8.87 -45.37 -65.03
C ALA A 126 7.75 -44.69 -64.23
N GLN A 127 6.65 -45.40 -63.94
CA GLN A 127 5.57 -44.90 -63.09
C GLN A 127 6.05 -44.67 -61.65
N GLN A 128 6.77 -45.63 -61.05
CA GLN A 128 7.34 -45.46 -59.70
C GLN A 128 8.27 -44.24 -59.61
N MET A 129 9.12 -44.02 -60.61
CA MET A 129 10.01 -42.85 -60.65
C MET A 129 9.23 -41.54 -60.78
N LEU A 130 8.16 -41.51 -61.58
CA LEU A 130 7.28 -40.35 -61.72
C LEU A 130 6.48 -40.05 -60.43
N GLU A 131 6.02 -41.07 -59.72
CA GLU A 131 5.35 -40.91 -58.42
C GLU A 131 6.32 -40.38 -57.35
N LEU A 132 7.56 -40.87 -57.32
CA LEU A 132 8.63 -40.36 -56.45
C LEU A 132 9.00 -38.92 -56.80
N GLU A 133 9.17 -38.58 -58.09
CA GLU A 133 9.48 -37.20 -58.52
C GLU A 133 8.37 -36.24 -58.10
N ASN A 134 7.10 -36.59 -58.35
CA ASN A 134 5.96 -35.76 -57.95
C ASN A 134 5.87 -35.61 -56.42
N LYS A 135 6.19 -36.65 -55.65
CA LYS A 135 6.29 -36.56 -54.19
C LYS A 135 7.38 -35.59 -53.76
N TYR A 136 8.63 -35.77 -54.22
CA TYR A 136 9.74 -34.87 -53.86
C TYR A 136 9.48 -33.42 -54.29
N LYS A 137 8.83 -33.21 -55.44
CA LYS A 137 8.41 -31.89 -55.94
C LYS A 137 7.37 -31.23 -55.02
N LYS A 138 6.41 -31.99 -54.52
CA LYS A 138 5.42 -31.53 -53.53
C LYS A 138 6.09 -31.21 -52.18
N ASP A 139 6.97 -32.08 -51.70
CA ASP A 139 7.71 -31.88 -50.45
C ASP A 139 8.62 -30.65 -50.53
N LEU A 140 9.28 -30.40 -51.66
CA LEU A 140 10.03 -29.17 -51.93
C LEU A 140 9.14 -27.91 -51.93
N GLN A 141 7.94 -27.98 -52.50
CA GLN A 141 6.98 -26.86 -52.48
C GLN A 141 6.47 -26.57 -51.05
N ASN A 142 6.17 -27.60 -50.26
CA ASN A 142 5.80 -27.47 -48.86
C ASN A 142 6.93 -26.79 -48.05
N ASN A 143 8.16 -27.28 -48.18
CA ASN A 143 9.33 -26.73 -47.49
C ASN A 143 9.62 -25.28 -47.90
N GLN A 144 9.41 -24.91 -49.18
CA GLN A 144 9.52 -23.52 -49.62
C GLN A 144 8.45 -22.62 -49.00
N ALA A 145 7.21 -23.09 -48.84
CA ALA A 145 6.15 -22.35 -48.16
C ALA A 145 6.45 -22.16 -46.65
N GLU A 146 6.94 -23.20 -45.98
CA GLU A 146 7.37 -23.14 -44.57
C GLU A 146 8.53 -22.14 -44.38
N ILE A 147 9.57 -22.19 -45.23
CA ILE A 147 10.68 -21.24 -45.20
C ILE A 147 10.21 -19.79 -45.40
N LEU A 148 9.18 -19.56 -46.24
CA LEU A 148 8.60 -18.23 -46.43
C LEU A 148 7.83 -17.73 -45.21
N ASP A 149 7.06 -18.57 -44.51
CA ASP A 149 6.38 -18.14 -43.29
C ASP A 149 7.36 -17.99 -42.10
N LEU A 150 8.32 -18.89 -41.92
CA LEU A 150 9.40 -18.73 -40.93
C LEU A 150 10.16 -17.42 -41.14
N LYS A 151 10.45 -17.04 -42.39
CA LYS A 151 11.07 -15.75 -42.74
C LYS A 151 10.18 -14.54 -42.39
N LYS A 152 8.86 -14.68 -42.51
CA LYS A 152 7.87 -13.67 -42.10
C LYS A 152 7.74 -13.57 -40.58
N GLN A 153 7.77 -14.69 -39.85
CA GLN A 153 7.81 -14.73 -38.39
C GLN A 153 9.10 -14.07 -37.84
N VAL A 154 10.27 -14.44 -38.38
CA VAL A 154 11.56 -13.81 -38.02
C VAL A 154 11.53 -12.31 -38.27
N LYS A 155 10.95 -11.84 -39.39
CA LYS A 155 10.81 -10.39 -39.66
C LYS A 155 9.94 -9.69 -38.61
N LYS A 156 8.85 -10.31 -38.16
CA LYS A 156 8.00 -9.78 -37.06
C LYS A 156 8.78 -9.68 -35.74
N LEU A 157 9.51 -10.74 -35.38
CA LEU A 157 10.33 -10.77 -34.16
C LEU A 157 11.45 -9.70 -34.18
N ILE A 158 12.06 -9.43 -35.34
CA ILE A 158 13.04 -8.34 -35.49
C ILE A 158 12.39 -6.98 -35.22
N THR A 159 11.21 -6.70 -35.80
CA THR A 159 10.50 -5.42 -35.53
C THR A 159 10.11 -5.27 -34.07
N GLU A 160 9.63 -6.35 -33.43
CA GLU A 160 9.26 -6.34 -32.01
C GLU A 160 10.46 -6.13 -31.08
N ARG A 161 11.60 -6.78 -31.38
CA ARG A 161 12.89 -6.55 -30.69
C ARG A 161 13.29 -5.07 -30.77
N ASP A 162 13.17 -4.47 -31.96
CA ASP A 162 13.62 -3.09 -32.17
C ASP A 162 12.70 -2.06 -31.52
N ASP A 163 11.39 -2.31 -31.44
CA ASP A 163 10.46 -1.48 -30.66
C ASP A 163 10.66 -1.66 -29.15
N ASN A 164 10.94 -2.86 -28.68
CA ASN A 164 11.30 -3.08 -27.27
C ASN A 164 12.65 -2.44 -26.91
N ASN A 165 13.63 -2.42 -27.82
CA ASN A 165 14.87 -1.67 -27.68
C ASN A 165 14.64 -0.14 -27.61
N LYS A 166 13.67 0.41 -28.36
CA LYS A 166 13.26 1.83 -28.23
C LYS A 166 12.69 2.10 -26.84
N LYS A 167 11.73 1.29 -26.38
CA LYS A 167 11.13 1.39 -25.03
C LYS A 167 12.20 1.34 -23.92
N LEU A 168 13.15 0.40 -24.03
CA LEU A 168 14.24 0.24 -23.05
C LEU A 168 15.14 1.48 -22.98
N LYS A 169 15.47 2.10 -24.12
CA LYS A 169 16.19 3.40 -24.15
C LYS A 169 15.39 4.52 -23.49
N THR A 170 14.06 4.59 -23.72
CA THR A 170 13.20 5.57 -23.05
C THR A 170 13.18 5.36 -21.53
N MET A 171 12.95 4.14 -21.05
CA MET A 171 12.96 3.83 -19.61
C MET A 171 14.33 4.11 -18.96
N SER A 172 15.43 3.79 -19.65
CA SER A 172 16.78 4.13 -19.19
C SER A 172 16.95 5.65 -19.03
N SER A 173 16.48 6.47 -19.98
CA SER A 173 16.54 7.92 -19.85
C SER A 173 15.71 8.45 -18.67
N GLN A 174 14.52 7.88 -18.43
CA GLN A 174 13.66 8.22 -17.29
C GLN A 174 14.32 7.88 -15.95
N LEU A 175 14.96 6.71 -15.83
CA LEU A 175 15.73 6.32 -14.63
C LEU A 175 16.84 7.35 -14.33
N THR A 176 17.63 7.77 -15.33
CA THR A 176 18.67 8.80 -15.12
C THR A 176 18.11 10.20 -14.77
N SER A 177 16.83 10.45 -15.02
CA SER A 177 16.13 11.65 -14.55
C SER A 177 15.68 11.50 -13.09
N ASN A 178 15.13 10.35 -12.72
CA ASN A 178 14.74 10.05 -11.34
C ASN A 178 15.96 10.06 -10.40
N GLU A 179 17.12 9.54 -10.84
CA GLU A 179 18.38 9.67 -10.13
C GLU A 179 18.82 11.12 -9.88
N LYS A 180 18.41 12.10 -10.71
CA LYS A 180 18.68 13.52 -10.48
C LYS A 180 17.72 14.08 -9.43
N PHE A 181 16.42 13.83 -9.59
CA PHE A 181 15.40 14.24 -8.63
C PHE A 181 15.64 13.68 -7.23
N GLU A 182 16.09 12.42 -7.10
CA GLU A 182 16.51 11.86 -5.81
C GLU A 182 17.71 12.61 -5.19
N ARG A 183 18.70 12.98 -6.00
CA ARG A 183 19.86 13.75 -5.52
C ARG A 183 19.46 15.14 -5.07
N GLU A 184 18.47 15.76 -5.71
CA GLU A 184 17.91 17.05 -5.30
C GLU A 184 17.06 16.92 -4.03
N LEU A 185 16.21 15.90 -3.93
CA LEU A 185 15.42 15.61 -2.72
C LEU A 185 16.33 15.40 -1.49
N ARG A 186 17.45 14.66 -1.65
CA ARG A 186 18.44 14.48 -0.59
C ARG A 186 19.14 15.79 -0.17
N LYS A 187 19.38 16.73 -1.10
CA LYS A 187 19.85 18.09 -0.76
C LYS A 187 18.81 18.84 0.07
N TYR A 188 17.55 18.90 -0.38
CA TYR A 188 16.47 19.57 0.35
C TYR A 188 16.24 18.98 1.75
N GLN A 189 16.31 17.65 1.91
CA GLN A 189 16.24 17.00 3.22
C GLN A 189 17.41 17.38 4.14
N THR A 190 18.61 17.56 3.58
CA THR A 190 19.81 17.96 4.33
C THR A 190 19.73 19.43 4.74
N GLU A 191 19.25 20.30 3.85
CA GLU A 191 19.00 21.72 4.13
C GLU A 191 17.87 21.91 5.17
N ASN A 192 16.77 21.18 5.07
CA ASN A 192 15.67 21.27 6.03
C ASN A 192 16.14 20.89 7.46
N LYS A 193 16.95 19.83 7.60
CA LYS A 193 17.61 19.49 8.88
C LYS A 193 18.49 20.61 9.40
N ARG A 194 19.30 21.25 8.54
CA ARG A 194 20.13 22.42 8.91
C ARG A 194 19.28 23.58 9.39
N LEU A 195 18.18 23.88 8.71
CA LEU A 195 17.25 24.96 9.08
C LEU A 195 16.56 24.66 10.41
N GLN A 196 16.16 23.41 10.67
CA GLN A 196 15.59 22.98 11.94
C GLN A 196 16.57 23.16 13.10
N THR A 197 17.82 22.71 12.97
CA THR A 197 18.86 22.92 14.00
C THR A 197 19.17 24.42 14.22
N ASN A 198 19.13 25.24 13.16
CA ASN A 198 19.28 26.69 13.27
C ASN A 198 18.09 27.33 14.04
N LEU A 199 16.86 26.86 13.80
CA LEU A 199 15.66 27.32 14.49
C LEU A 199 15.74 27.01 15.99
N GLU A 200 15.99 25.75 16.37
CA GLU A 200 16.20 25.35 17.78
C GLU A 200 17.29 26.20 18.47
N THR A 201 18.37 26.48 17.76
CA THR A 201 19.49 27.29 18.26
C THR A 201 19.13 28.78 18.36
N SER A 202 18.13 29.26 17.61
CA SER A 202 17.57 30.60 17.76
C SER A 202 16.58 30.67 18.93
N GLU A 203 15.71 29.66 19.06
CA GLU A 203 14.74 29.54 20.16
C GLU A 203 15.43 29.48 21.53
N ARG A 204 16.47 28.65 21.67
CA ARG A 204 17.30 28.58 22.90
C ARG A 204 17.95 29.93 23.25
N ARG A 205 18.34 30.73 22.25
CA ARG A 205 18.91 32.08 22.49
C ARG A 205 17.83 33.09 22.87
N ASN A 206 16.66 33.06 22.24
CA ASN A 206 15.53 33.91 22.60
C ASN A 206 15.03 33.61 24.03
N GLU A 207 15.00 32.33 24.41
CA GLU A 207 14.64 31.89 25.76
C GLU A 207 15.67 32.29 26.82
N GLN A 208 16.97 32.28 26.49
CA GLN A 208 18.01 32.82 27.37
C GLN A 208 17.86 34.35 27.53
N LEU A 209 17.69 35.08 26.42
CA LEU A 209 17.49 36.53 26.44
C LEU A 209 16.26 36.95 27.25
N ARG A 210 15.17 36.17 27.22
CA ARG A 210 14.00 36.39 28.09
C ARG A 210 14.35 36.32 29.57
N LYS A 211 15.12 35.31 29.99
CA LYS A 211 15.59 35.14 31.39
C LYS A 211 16.64 36.18 31.79
N ASP A 212 17.35 36.76 30.83
CA ASP A 212 18.28 37.85 31.08
C ASP A 212 17.53 39.18 31.28
N VAL A 213 16.49 39.44 30.48
CA VAL A 213 15.56 40.58 30.66
C VAL A 213 14.77 40.47 31.97
N GLU A 214 14.17 39.31 32.26
CA GLU A 214 13.38 39.07 33.47
C GLU A 214 14.21 39.34 34.74
N ARG A 215 15.46 38.85 34.80
CA ARG A 215 16.38 39.15 35.90
C ARG A 215 16.76 40.63 35.98
N GLY A 216 16.99 41.28 34.83
CA GLY A 216 17.27 42.72 34.78
C GLY A 216 16.10 43.58 35.25
N GLU A 217 14.86 43.23 34.92
CA GLU A 217 13.65 43.89 35.41
C GLU A 217 13.49 43.70 36.93
N ASP A 218 13.75 42.51 37.45
CA ASP A 218 13.67 42.20 38.89
C ASP A 218 14.75 42.93 39.70
N ASP A 219 15.98 43.05 39.18
CA ASP A 219 17.04 43.82 39.83
C ASP A 219 16.79 45.34 39.76
N LEU A 220 16.26 45.85 38.64
CA LEU A 220 15.75 47.23 38.55
C LEU A 220 14.57 47.47 39.52
N ARG A 221 13.72 46.47 39.76
CA ARG A 221 12.61 46.54 40.71
C ARG A 221 13.11 46.66 42.15
N LYS A 222 14.08 45.82 42.54
CA LYS A 222 14.78 45.89 43.84
C LYS A 222 15.48 47.24 44.01
N GLN A 223 16.15 47.75 42.97
CA GLN A 223 16.82 49.05 43.01
C GLN A 223 15.84 50.22 43.15
N ARG A 224 14.66 50.15 42.51
CA ARG A 224 13.57 51.14 42.70
C ARG A 224 12.97 51.06 44.11
N GLN A 225 12.84 49.86 44.68
CA GLN A 225 12.40 49.68 46.06
C GLN A 225 13.40 50.29 47.04
N SER A 226 14.68 49.91 46.98
CA SER A 226 15.70 50.47 47.88
C SER A 226 15.93 51.97 47.68
N PHE A 227 15.81 52.50 46.46
CA PHE A 227 15.84 53.94 46.22
C PHE A 227 14.61 54.65 46.81
N ASN A 228 13.41 54.06 46.71
CA ASN A 228 12.21 54.63 47.33
C ASN A 228 12.23 54.51 48.86
N GLU A 229 12.80 53.44 49.43
CA GLU A 229 13.01 53.26 50.86
C GLU A 229 14.02 54.27 51.40
N GLU A 230 15.18 54.41 50.76
CA GLU A 230 16.20 55.43 51.08
C GLU A 230 15.65 56.85 50.88
N ARG A 231 14.84 57.09 49.85
CA ARG A 231 14.14 58.37 49.66
C ARG A 231 13.14 58.63 50.79
N THR A 232 12.29 57.66 51.14
CA THR A 232 11.31 57.80 52.21
C THR A 232 12.00 57.98 53.56
N ARG A 233 13.13 57.29 53.78
CA ARG A 233 14.00 57.49 54.92
C ARG A 233 14.53 58.92 54.95
N ARG A 234 15.09 59.42 53.84
CA ARG A 234 15.58 60.81 53.74
C ARG A 234 14.48 61.85 53.87
N GLU A 235 13.28 61.62 53.35
CA GLU A 235 12.13 62.52 53.54
C GLU A 235 11.65 62.51 55.00
N ASN A 236 11.71 61.37 55.71
CA ASN A 236 11.47 61.33 57.15
C ASN A 236 12.61 61.98 57.96
N GLU A 237 13.87 61.75 57.58
CA GLU A 237 15.03 62.42 58.16
C GLU A 237 14.92 63.94 57.95
N ASP A 238 14.67 64.43 56.74
CA ASP A 238 14.41 65.84 56.42
C ASP A 238 13.10 66.39 57.00
N ILE A 239 12.17 65.56 57.49
CA ILE A 239 11.05 66.03 58.34
C ILE A 239 11.54 66.22 59.79
N THR A 240 12.30 65.29 60.36
CA THR A 240 12.88 65.48 61.71
C THR A 240 13.92 66.59 61.74
N ASP A 241 14.79 66.63 60.73
CA ASP A 241 15.88 67.56 60.55
C ASP A 241 15.39 68.85 59.87
N GLY A 242 14.22 68.85 59.22
CA GLY A 242 13.49 70.05 58.79
C GLY A 242 12.78 70.76 59.94
N ASN A 243 12.31 70.02 60.96
CA ASN A 243 11.91 70.63 62.24
C ASN A 243 13.11 71.25 62.98
N ILE A 244 14.34 70.76 62.74
CA ILE A 244 15.60 71.30 63.29
C ILE A 244 16.16 72.43 62.40
N LYS A 245 16.00 72.35 61.06
CA LYS A 245 16.49 73.33 60.08
C LYS A 245 15.48 74.45 59.81
N SER A 246 14.22 74.32 60.20
CA SER A 246 13.34 75.47 60.43
C SER A 246 13.88 76.39 61.55
N PHE A 247 14.85 75.90 62.34
CA PHE A 247 15.58 76.66 63.36
C PHE A 247 17.02 77.04 62.93
N HIS A 248 17.43 76.72 61.68
CA HIS A 248 18.81 76.89 61.20
C HIS A 248 18.99 77.31 59.73
N ASN A 249 17.95 77.26 58.89
CA ASN A 249 18.03 77.58 57.46
C ASN A 249 17.69 79.05 57.13
N ASP A 250 17.48 79.88 58.16
CA ASP A 250 17.70 81.34 58.07
C ASP A 250 19.21 81.69 58.02
N MET A 251 20.10 80.69 58.17
CA MET A 251 21.54 80.88 58.42
C MET A 251 22.43 80.22 57.33
N TYR A 252 22.52 80.92 56.18
CA TYR A 252 23.46 80.75 55.05
C TYR A 252 23.11 79.79 53.88
N THR A 253 22.69 80.42 52.78
CA THR A 253 22.94 80.01 51.38
C THR A 253 24.42 79.98 50.99
N ALA A 254 24.86 79.06 50.10
CA ALA A 254 25.60 79.35 48.83
C ALA A 254 26.37 78.13 48.21
N ASN A 255 26.50 78.13 46.86
CA ASN A 255 27.59 77.55 46.01
C ASN A 255 27.79 76.00 45.90
N VAL A 256 28.35 75.39 44.82
CA VAL A 256 28.41 75.64 43.33
C VAL A 256 29.06 74.42 42.59
N GLU A 257 28.66 74.12 41.32
CA GLU A 257 29.30 73.46 40.11
C GLU A 257 30.52 72.45 40.19
N ALA A 258 30.91 71.55 39.22
CA ALA A 258 30.40 70.89 37.98
C ALA A 258 31.44 69.82 37.42
N VAL A 259 31.42 69.42 36.10
CA VAL A 259 32.49 68.77 35.22
C VAL A 259 32.23 67.33 34.57
N ARG A 260 32.97 66.95 33.46
CA ARG A 260 32.83 65.83 32.41
C ARG A 260 34.26 65.30 31.95
N PRO A 261 34.63 64.53 30.85
CA PRO A 261 34.04 63.66 29.75
C PRO A 261 34.84 62.31 29.48
N GLU A 262 34.99 61.51 28.36
CA GLU A 262 34.42 61.18 26.98
C GLU A 262 35.01 59.81 26.40
N HIS A 263 34.83 59.42 25.10
CA HIS A 263 35.73 58.61 24.16
C HIS A 263 35.25 57.34 23.30
N GLU A 264 36.06 56.88 22.30
CA GLU A 264 35.77 55.99 21.08
C GLU A 264 36.75 54.74 20.83
N HIS A 265 36.98 53.97 19.72
CA HIS A 265 36.56 53.79 18.26
C HIS A 265 37.03 52.41 17.57
N ASP A 266 36.33 51.90 16.52
CA ASP A 266 36.70 51.24 15.18
C ASP A 266 37.45 49.88 14.76
N VAL A 267 36.84 49.13 13.78
CA VAL A 267 37.33 48.54 12.43
C VAL A 267 37.90 47.05 12.19
N ASN A 268 38.26 46.59 10.94
CA ASN A 268 37.89 45.29 10.23
C ASN A 268 38.78 44.74 8.97
N THR A 269 38.60 43.49 8.38
CA THR A 269 38.88 42.91 6.94
C THR A 269 39.90 41.70 6.52
N ARG A 270 40.13 41.27 5.20
CA ARG A 270 40.34 39.80 4.65
C ARG A 270 40.80 39.40 3.09
N ASP A 271 41.52 38.24 2.72
CA ASP A 271 41.57 37.20 1.49
C ASP A 271 42.45 37.05 0.07
N ARG A 272 42.98 35.80 -0.38
CA ARG A 272 43.22 34.98 -1.76
C ARG A 272 44.45 34.81 -2.87
N THR A 273 44.49 33.85 -3.93
CA THR A 273 45.67 33.17 -4.79
C THR A 273 45.55 32.47 -6.30
N HIS A 274 46.62 31.89 -7.08
CA HIS A 274 46.73 30.71 -8.18
C HIS A 274 47.85 30.46 -9.41
N THR A 275 47.75 29.60 -10.55
CA THR A 275 48.80 28.72 -11.41
C THR A 275 48.59 28.31 -13.02
N THR A 276 49.27 27.55 -14.04
CA THR A 276 50.61 26.90 -14.64
C THR A 276 50.63 25.97 -16.04
N GLU A 277 51.75 25.65 -16.90
CA GLU A 277 52.20 24.37 -17.80
C GLU A 277 52.48 24.10 -19.45
N ARG A 278 53.50 23.21 -19.95
CA ARG A 278 53.74 22.11 -21.15
C ARG A 278 54.33 22.07 -22.73
N GLN A 279 55.25 21.08 -23.19
CA GLN A 279 55.47 20.00 -24.39
C GLN A 279 56.03 19.94 -25.99
N THR A 280 56.91 18.91 -26.48
CA THR A 280 57.08 17.92 -27.76
C THR A 280 57.84 17.97 -29.27
N GLY A 281 58.29 16.83 -30.03
CA GLY A 281 58.82 16.64 -31.54
C GLY A 281 59.58 15.30 -32.22
N GLN A 282 59.77 14.96 -33.61
CA GLN A 282 60.55 13.74 -34.34
C GLN A 282 60.70 13.41 -36.01
N LYS A 283 61.68 12.57 -36.65
CA LYS A 283 61.74 11.56 -37.93
C LYS A 283 62.79 11.47 -39.26
N MET A 284 62.91 10.36 -40.17
CA MET A 284 63.90 10.06 -41.41
C MET A 284 63.74 8.81 -42.54
N GLY A 285 64.57 8.50 -43.67
CA GLY A 285 64.53 7.35 -44.79
C GLY A 285 65.66 7.00 -45.99
N LEU A 286 65.61 5.98 -47.00
CA LEU A 286 66.67 5.50 -48.14
C LEU A 286 66.37 4.44 -49.41
N LEU A 287 67.26 4.06 -50.49
CA LEU A 287 67.06 3.08 -51.76
C LEU A 287 68.25 2.55 -52.84
N HIS A 288 68.14 1.53 -53.86
CA HIS A 288 69.14 1.01 -55.01
C HIS A 288 68.81 -0.10 -56.23
N ARG A 289 69.64 -0.47 -57.36
CA ARG A 289 69.47 -1.57 -58.53
C ARG A 289 70.64 -1.97 -59.68
N SER A 290 70.64 -3.07 -60.60
CA SER A 290 71.56 -3.46 -61.86
C SER A 290 71.21 -4.69 -62.96
N ASN A 291 71.96 -5.09 -64.12
CA ASN A 291 71.73 -6.22 -65.24
C ASN A 291 72.78 -6.67 -66.47
N ASN A 292 72.64 -7.80 -67.35
CA ASN A 292 73.08 -8.21 -68.85
C ASN A 292 73.93 -9.51 -69.46
N ASP A 293 74.12 -9.80 -70.85
CA ASP A 293 74.20 -11.15 -71.68
C ASP A 293 74.85 -11.38 -73.22
N ASN A 294 75.14 -12.63 -73.88
CA ASN A 294 75.60 -12.97 -75.38
C ASN A 294 75.79 -14.49 -76.07
N VAL A 295 76.11 -14.81 -77.44
CA VAL A 295 76.15 -16.21 -78.26
C VAL A 295 76.98 -16.46 -79.69
N SER A 296 77.21 -17.70 -80.38
CA SER A 296 77.89 -18.05 -81.80
C SER A 296 77.82 -19.54 -82.58
N SER A 297 78.41 -19.89 -83.83
CA SER A 297 78.36 -21.23 -84.72
C SER A 297 79.36 -21.64 -85.98
N GLY A 298 79.31 -22.85 -86.71
CA GLY A 298 80.09 -23.37 -87.98
C GLY A 298 79.89 -24.91 -88.51
N GLY A 299 80.37 -25.70 -89.58
CA GLY A 299 81.19 -25.78 -90.92
C GLY A 299 81.37 -27.24 -91.69
N GLY A 300 81.95 -27.50 -92.95
CA GLY A 300 82.18 -28.87 -93.69
C GLY A 300 82.81 -29.07 -95.19
N LEU A 301 83.12 -30.30 -95.83
CA LEU A 301 83.76 -30.57 -97.26
C LEU A 301 83.66 -31.96 -98.16
N HIS A 302 84.66 -32.49 -99.00
CA HIS A 302 84.64 -33.46 -100.26
C HIS A 302 85.86 -34.51 -100.55
N GLN A 303 86.27 -35.36 -101.62
CA GLN A 303 85.98 -35.89 -103.08
C GLN A 303 86.95 -37.11 -103.68
N ASP A 304 86.75 -37.81 -104.89
CA ASP A 304 87.71 -38.39 -106.02
C ASP A 304 87.67 -39.84 -106.80
N ILE A 305 88.55 -40.17 -107.85
CA ILE A 305 88.38 -41.12 -109.06
C ILE A 305 89.63 -41.98 -109.64
N GLY A 306 89.46 -43.19 -110.30
CA GLY A 306 90.10 -43.59 -111.64
C GLY A 306 90.96 -44.91 -111.94
N GLY A 307 90.91 -45.51 -113.19
CA GLY A 307 92.09 -46.13 -113.92
C GLY A 307 92.15 -47.57 -114.59
N LEU A 308 92.44 -47.65 -115.92
CA LEU A 308 93.27 -48.64 -116.71
C LEU A 308 92.84 -50.12 -117.07
N SER A 309 93.73 -50.84 -117.81
CA SER A 309 93.48 -51.51 -119.12
C SER A 309 94.54 -52.58 -119.53
N GLY A 310 94.19 -53.69 -120.22
CA GLY A 310 95.15 -54.61 -120.90
C GLY A 310 94.64 -55.99 -121.39
N ASP A 311 95.34 -56.57 -122.38
CA ASP A 311 95.34 -57.95 -122.97
C ASP A 311 94.03 -58.66 -123.40
N VAL A 312 93.99 -59.07 -124.68
CA VAL A 312 92.79 -59.55 -125.41
C VAL A 312 93.11 -60.78 -126.27
N ASP A 313 92.50 -61.93 -125.98
CA ASP A 313 91.68 -62.73 -126.93
C ASP A 313 91.18 -64.03 -126.29
N SER A 314 92.03 -64.82 -125.63
CA SER A 314 91.56 -65.90 -124.73
C SER A 314 90.96 -65.34 -123.44
N THR A 315 91.47 -64.18 -123.01
CA THR A 315 90.90 -63.31 -121.99
C THR A 315 89.56 -62.70 -122.43
N LEU A 316 89.21 -62.64 -123.71
CA LEU A 316 88.03 -61.91 -124.19
C LEU A 316 86.72 -62.62 -123.81
N GLU A 317 86.63 -63.93 -123.97
CA GLU A 317 85.44 -64.69 -123.53
C GLU A 317 85.31 -64.67 -122.00
N GLU A 318 86.42 -64.80 -121.28
CA GLU A 318 86.43 -64.78 -119.81
C GLU A 318 86.09 -63.37 -119.26
N THR A 319 86.57 -62.30 -119.91
CA THR A 319 86.19 -60.91 -119.56
C THR A 319 84.76 -60.59 -119.99
N LEU A 320 84.24 -61.11 -121.10
CA LEU A 320 82.81 -61.02 -121.45
C LEU A 320 81.93 -61.76 -120.42
N GLN A 321 82.38 -62.90 -119.89
CA GLN A 321 81.68 -63.62 -118.84
C GLN A 321 81.75 -62.86 -117.49
N LYS A 322 82.91 -62.30 -117.14
CA LYS A 322 83.07 -61.41 -115.97
C LYS A 322 82.24 -60.14 -116.12
N LEU A 323 82.20 -59.51 -117.29
CA LEU A 323 81.36 -58.34 -117.58
C LEU A 323 79.87 -58.67 -117.46
N LYS A 324 79.39 -59.81 -117.95
CA LYS A 324 78.01 -60.28 -117.73
C LYS A 324 77.69 -60.61 -116.26
N GLN A 325 78.69 -60.97 -115.46
CA GLN A 325 78.53 -61.11 -114.00
C GLN A 325 78.52 -59.73 -113.31
N ILE A 326 79.38 -58.80 -113.72
CA ILE A 326 79.43 -57.41 -113.24
C ILE A 326 78.13 -56.67 -113.59
N GLU A 327 77.59 -56.85 -114.80
CA GLU A 327 76.31 -56.29 -115.25
C GLU A 327 75.15 -56.81 -114.38
N LYS A 328 75.08 -58.13 -114.14
CA LYS A 328 74.10 -58.72 -113.21
C LYS A 328 74.27 -58.20 -111.79
N GLY A 329 75.50 -58.08 -111.31
CA GLY A 329 75.83 -57.48 -110.01
C GLY A 329 75.40 -56.02 -109.91
N ALA A 330 75.65 -55.23 -110.96
CA ALA A 330 75.24 -53.83 -111.04
C ALA A 330 73.72 -53.67 -111.09
N VAL A 331 72.98 -54.57 -111.76
CA VAL A 331 71.51 -54.58 -111.73
C VAL A 331 70.97 -54.95 -110.34
N ILE A 332 71.60 -55.88 -109.62
CA ILE A 332 71.25 -56.21 -108.23
C ILE A 332 71.53 -55.01 -107.33
N VAL A 333 72.74 -54.43 -107.37
CA VAL A 333 73.15 -53.26 -106.59
C VAL A 333 72.30 -52.02 -106.93
N GLN A 334 71.89 -51.83 -108.18
CA GLN A 334 70.97 -50.75 -108.56
C GLN A 334 69.59 -50.96 -107.94
N LYS A 335 69.05 -52.20 -107.99
CA LYS A 335 67.78 -52.53 -107.35
C LYS A 335 67.85 -52.32 -105.83
N GLU A 336 68.92 -52.79 -105.18
CA GLU A 336 69.16 -52.59 -103.75
C GLU A 336 69.25 -51.09 -103.41
N ASN A 337 69.95 -50.28 -104.22
CA ASN A 337 69.97 -48.82 -104.07
C ASN A 337 68.57 -48.19 -104.22
N ASP A 338 67.73 -48.67 -105.15
CA ASP A 338 66.36 -48.17 -105.32
C ASP A 338 65.41 -48.64 -104.20
N ASP A 339 65.65 -49.83 -103.62
CA ASP A 339 64.98 -50.30 -102.41
C ASP A 339 65.39 -49.46 -101.18
N TYR A 340 66.68 -49.22 -100.96
CA TYR A 340 67.16 -48.31 -99.91
C TYR A 340 66.67 -46.87 -100.10
N ARG A 341 66.57 -46.37 -101.34
CA ARG A 341 65.98 -45.05 -101.63
C ARG A 341 64.51 -44.98 -101.23
N ARG A 342 63.72 -46.04 -101.51
CA ARG A 342 62.33 -46.13 -101.03
C ARG A 342 62.26 -46.14 -99.51
N GLU A 343 63.13 -46.90 -98.85
CA GLU A 343 63.20 -46.97 -97.39
C GLU A 343 63.57 -45.61 -96.76
N ILE A 344 64.55 -44.90 -97.31
CA ILE A 344 64.97 -43.55 -96.88
C ILE A 344 63.83 -42.53 -97.02
N VAL A 345 63.03 -42.60 -98.09
CA VAL A 345 61.84 -41.75 -98.28
C VAL A 345 60.75 -42.11 -97.28
N GLN A 346 60.55 -43.40 -96.98
CA GLN A 346 59.62 -43.85 -95.94
C GLN A 346 60.06 -43.36 -94.56
N PHE A 347 61.34 -43.48 -94.20
CA PHE A 347 61.88 -42.95 -92.94
C PHE A 347 61.77 -41.43 -92.85
N HIS A 348 62.03 -40.67 -93.92
CA HIS A 348 61.78 -39.22 -93.93
C HIS A 348 60.31 -38.86 -93.71
N THR A 349 59.39 -39.61 -94.33
CA THR A 349 57.94 -39.43 -94.14
C THR A 349 57.52 -39.73 -92.70
N GLN A 350 58.05 -40.80 -92.11
CA GLN A 350 57.82 -41.16 -90.71
C GLN A 350 58.42 -40.12 -89.75
N ARG A 351 59.66 -39.67 -89.99
CA ARG A 351 60.33 -38.65 -89.16
C ARG A 351 59.55 -37.34 -89.16
N LYS A 352 59.12 -36.86 -90.33
CA LYS A 352 58.25 -35.68 -90.42
C LYS A 352 56.92 -35.87 -89.69
N THR A 353 56.29 -37.03 -89.82
CA THR A 353 55.05 -37.36 -89.10
C THR A 353 55.24 -37.34 -87.56
N LEU A 354 56.44 -37.69 -87.07
CA LEU A 354 56.79 -37.59 -85.65
C LEU A 354 57.15 -36.17 -85.23
N GLU A 355 57.83 -35.39 -86.07
CA GLU A 355 58.08 -33.95 -85.89
C GLU A 355 56.74 -33.18 -85.75
N ASP A 356 55.82 -33.35 -86.71
CA ASP A 356 54.49 -32.72 -86.72
C ASP A 356 53.67 -33.10 -85.45
N LYS A 357 53.71 -34.38 -85.04
CA LYS A 357 53.08 -34.85 -83.79
C LYS A 357 53.71 -34.23 -82.53
N THR A 358 55.04 -34.06 -82.52
CA THR A 358 55.76 -33.48 -81.38
C THR A 358 55.40 -32.01 -81.21
N VAL A 359 55.33 -31.24 -82.30
CA VAL A 359 54.86 -29.84 -82.29
C VAL A 359 53.41 -29.76 -81.80
N SER A 360 52.53 -30.65 -82.27
CA SER A 360 51.14 -30.69 -81.80
C SER A 360 51.03 -30.99 -80.30
N LEU A 361 51.80 -31.95 -79.78
CA LEU A 361 51.82 -32.30 -78.36
C LEU A 361 52.39 -31.17 -77.49
N GLN A 362 53.45 -30.50 -77.97
CA GLN A 362 54.00 -29.32 -77.29
C GLN A 362 52.95 -28.22 -77.17
N LYS A 363 52.24 -27.88 -78.26
CA LYS A 363 51.17 -26.88 -78.23
C LYS A 363 50.06 -27.22 -77.23
N THR A 364 49.61 -28.49 -77.17
CA THR A 364 48.62 -28.91 -76.17
C THR A 364 49.15 -28.86 -74.74
N ASN A 365 50.44 -29.11 -74.52
CA ASN A 365 51.06 -28.96 -73.20
C ASN A 365 51.18 -27.49 -72.77
N GLU A 366 51.48 -26.59 -73.70
CA GLU A 366 51.53 -25.14 -73.45
C GLU A 366 50.13 -24.58 -73.12
N GLU A 367 49.09 -25.02 -73.84
CA GLU A 367 47.69 -24.70 -73.57
C GLU A 367 47.24 -25.24 -72.20
N MET A 368 47.55 -26.49 -71.87
CA MET A 368 47.27 -27.07 -70.55
C MET A 368 48.03 -26.34 -69.44
N ALA A 369 49.27 -25.91 -69.68
CA ALA A 369 50.07 -25.13 -68.74
C ALA A 369 49.58 -23.68 -68.57
N LEU A 370 48.81 -23.12 -69.50
CA LEU A 370 48.05 -21.89 -69.28
C LEU A 370 46.85 -22.16 -68.35
N VAL A 371 46.01 -23.15 -68.68
CA VAL A 371 44.82 -23.49 -67.87
C VAL A 371 45.19 -23.83 -66.41
N MET A 372 46.28 -24.57 -66.18
CA MET A 372 46.75 -24.86 -64.82
C MET A 372 47.17 -23.60 -64.04
N ARG A 373 47.79 -22.60 -64.69
CA ARG A 373 48.14 -21.32 -64.05
C ARG A 373 46.92 -20.46 -63.75
N ASP A 374 45.86 -20.58 -64.56
CA ASP A 374 44.61 -19.84 -64.33
C ASP A 374 43.85 -20.44 -63.14
N LEU A 375 43.69 -21.77 -63.12
CA LEU A 375 43.13 -22.49 -61.98
C LEU A 375 43.93 -22.30 -60.68
N GLN A 376 45.26 -22.18 -60.75
CA GLN A 376 46.07 -21.86 -59.58
C GLN A 376 45.75 -20.44 -59.05
N ARG A 377 45.68 -19.43 -59.93
CA ARG A 377 45.34 -18.05 -59.53
C ARG A 377 43.95 -17.92 -58.92
N ASP A 378 42.98 -18.68 -59.43
CA ASP A 378 41.62 -18.71 -58.87
C ASP A 378 41.57 -19.40 -57.50
N ASN A 379 42.32 -20.49 -57.30
CA ASN A 379 42.47 -21.10 -55.97
C ASN A 379 43.13 -20.13 -54.97
N GLU A 380 44.19 -19.42 -55.38
CA GLU A 380 44.83 -18.39 -54.55
C GLU A 380 43.90 -17.20 -54.24
N LYS A 381 42.90 -16.92 -55.09
CA LYS A 381 41.85 -15.92 -54.83
C LYS A 381 40.82 -16.43 -53.82
N LEU A 382 40.29 -17.64 -54.02
CA LEU A 382 39.33 -18.29 -53.12
C LEU A 382 39.89 -18.50 -51.70
N ILE A 383 41.19 -18.82 -51.57
CA ILE A 383 41.88 -18.92 -50.28
C ILE A 383 41.85 -17.59 -49.52
N ARG A 384 42.11 -16.46 -50.20
CA ARG A 384 42.07 -15.12 -49.59
C ARG A 384 40.66 -14.72 -49.16
N GLU A 385 39.66 -14.96 -50.02
CA GLU A 385 38.25 -14.67 -49.71
C GLU A 385 37.74 -15.48 -48.51
N ARG A 386 38.13 -16.76 -48.42
CA ARG A 386 37.87 -17.63 -47.26
C ARG A 386 38.50 -17.07 -45.97
N ASP A 387 39.75 -16.62 -46.04
CA ASP A 387 40.48 -16.19 -44.85
C ASP A 387 40.04 -14.81 -44.35
N GLU A 388 39.60 -13.93 -45.27
CA GLU A 388 38.90 -12.69 -44.93
C GLU A 388 37.55 -12.98 -44.24
N TYR A 389 36.73 -13.86 -44.81
CA TYR A 389 35.45 -14.28 -44.21
C TYR A 389 35.62 -14.93 -42.82
N ASN A 390 36.65 -15.77 -42.65
CA ASN A 390 37.01 -16.34 -41.35
C ASN A 390 37.45 -15.27 -40.34
N SER A 391 38.20 -14.26 -40.79
CA SER A 391 38.59 -13.10 -39.96
C SER A 391 37.37 -12.33 -39.47
N ASP A 392 36.38 -12.09 -40.33
CA ASP A 392 35.14 -11.42 -39.98
C ASP A 392 34.22 -12.26 -39.07
N LEU A 393 34.14 -13.58 -39.27
CA LEU A 393 33.46 -14.48 -38.32
C LEU A 393 34.09 -14.41 -36.92
N VAL A 394 35.42 -14.35 -36.81
CA VAL A 394 36.12 -14.20 -35.53
C VAL A 394 35.87 -12.82 -34.90
N LYS A 395 35.82 -11.75 -35.70
CA LYS A 395 35.43 -10.40 -35.23
C LYS A 395 33.99 -10.39 -34.71
N MET A 396 33.04 -10.95 -35.47
CA MET A 396 31.63 -11.06 -35.10
C MET A 396 31.45 -11.82 -33.78
N ARG A 397 32.06 -13.01 -33.66
CA ARG A 397 31.99 -13.85 -32.44
C ARG A 397 32.52 -13.11 -31.22
N ARG A 398 33.67 -12.43 -31.35
CA ARG A 398 34.25 -11.56 -30.30
C ARG A 398 33.40 -10.32 -29.99
N GLY A 399 32.53 -9.90 -30.91
CA GLY A 399 31.51 -8.87 -30.69
C GLY A 399 30.38 -9.40 -29.80
N THR A 400 29.81 -10.55 -30.17
CA THR A 400 28.78 -11.27 -29.38
C THR A 400 29.27 -11.57 -27.97
N ASP A 401 30.46 -12.18 -27.83
CA ASP A 401 31.07 -12.54 -26.54
C ASP A 401 31.25 -11.34 -25.57
N ARG A 402 31.31 -10.10 -26.11
CA ARG A 402 31.32 -8.85 -25.31
C ARG A 402 29.92 -8.33 -25.01
N TYR A 403 29.03 -8.38 -26.00
CA TYR A 403 27.66 -7.84 -25.89
C TYR A 403 26.80 -8.64 -24.90
N ASP A 404 27.05 -9.94 -24.76
CA ASP A 404 26.28 -10.82 -23.88
C ASP A 404 26.78 -10.84 -22.42
N ARG A 405 28.01 -10.35 -22.14
CA ARG A 405 28.57 -10.27 -20.78
C ARG A 405 28.23 -8.95 -20.08
N ASP A 406 28.68 -7.83 -20.64
CA ASP A 406 28.77 -6.54 -19.91
C ASP A 406 27.39 -6.00 -19.46
N PRO A 407 26.35 -5.95 -20.32
CA PRO A 407 25.03 -5.49 -19.90
C PRO A 407 24.37 -6.51 -18.94
N ASN A 408 24.54 -7.80 -19.21
CA ASN A 408 23.81 -8.87 -18.55
C ASN A 408 24.32 -9.09 -17.11
N GLU A 409 25.64 -9.03 -16.90
CA GLU A 409 26.25 -9.05 -15.57
C GLU A 409 25.81 -7.85 -14.72
N LYS A 410 25.64 -6.66 -15.33
CA LYS A 410 25.06 -5.51 -14.64
C LYS A 410 23.59 -5.74 -14.27
N TYR A 411 22.76 -6.16 -15.22
CA TYR A 411 21.33 -6.42 -14.94
C TYR A 411 21.14 -7.48 -13.85
N MET A 412 21.95 -8.54 -13.82
CA MET A 412 21.91 -9.54 -12.76
C MET A 412 22.25 -8.94 -11.38
N LYS A 413 23.27 -8.08 -11.28
CA LYS A 413 23.62 -7.39 -10.01
C LYS A 413 22.53 -6.41 -9.56
N ASP A 414 21.88 -5.72 -10.51
CA ASP A 414 20.75 -4.83 -10.22
C ASP A 414 19.52 -5.64 -9.76
N ILE A 415 19.25 -6.81 -10.35
CA ILE A 415 18.21 -7.76 -9.90
C ILE A 415 18.50 -8.28 -8.48
N GLU A 416 19.71 -8.80 -8.22
CA GLU A 416 20.11 -9.26 -6.88
C GLU A 416 19.98 -8.17 -5.81
N LYS A 417 20.24 -6.91 -6.17
CA LYS A 417 20.06 -5.75 -5.28
C LYS A 417 18.58 -5.52 -5.00
N LEU A 418 17.74 -5.49 -6.03
CA LEU A 418 16.29 -5.31 -5.89
C LEU A 418 15.64 -6.45 -5.10
N GLU A 419 16.09 -7.70 -5.24
CA GLU A 419 15.58 -8.80 -4.41
C GLU A 419 16.01 -8.69 -2.93
N ARG A 420 17.18 -8.13 -2.65
CA ARG A 420 17.62 -7.86 -1.26
C ARG A 420 16.79 -6.74 -0.64
N GLU A 421 16.55 -5.66 -1.38
CA GLU A 421 15.68 -4.54 -0.98
C GLU A 421 14.21 -5.00 -0.79
N LYS A 422 13.71 -5.88 -1.66
CA LYS A 422 12.38 -6.51 -1.50
C LYS A 422 12.28 -7.33 -0.20
N ARG A 423 13.29 -8.14 0.11
CA ARG A 423 13.32 -8.96 1.35
C ARG A 423 13.31 -8.09 2.60
N THR A 424 14.16 -7.07 2.69
CA THR A 424 14.20 -6.19 3.87
C THR A 424 12.93 -5.33 4.03
N LEU A 425 12.32 -4.87 2.93
CA LEU A 425 11.01 -4.20 2.98
C LEU A 425 9.89 -5.13 3.45
N GLN A 426 9.94 -6.41 3.07
CA GLN A 426 8.96 -7.42 3.51
C GLN A 426 9.13 -7.74 5.00
N GLU A 427 10.35 -7.93 5.48
CA GLU A 427 10.68 -8.10 6.90
C GLU A 427 10.23 -6.89 7.75
N GLN A 428 10.43 -5.67 7.25
CA GLN A 428 9.94 -4.44 7.89
C GLN A 428 8.40 -4.40 7.94
N ASN A 429 7.70 -4.79 6.87
CA ASN A 429 6.25 -4.84 6.83
C ASN A 429 5.69 -5.88 7.82
N ASP A 430 6.27 -7.07 7.88
CA ASP A 430 5.87 -8.11 8.85
C ASP A 430 6.28 -7.77 10.30
N SER A 431 7.28 -6.92 10.51
CA SER A 431 7.56 -6.30 11.81
C SER A 431 6.47 -5.29 12.20
N LEU A 432 6.13 -4.36 11.30
CA LEU A 432 5.07 -3.36 11.50
C LEU A 432 3.69 -4.00 11.71
N ARG A 433 3.38 -5.10 11.01
CA ARG A 433 2.15 -5.89 11.20
C ARG A 433 2.07 -6.49 12.61
N ARG A 434 3.18 -7.04 13.13
CA ARG A 434 3.25 -7.56 14.51
C ARG A 434 3.13 -6.45 15.55
N ALA A 435 3.79 -5.31 15.33
CA ALA A 435 3.64 -4.13 16.19
C ALA A 435 2.18 -3.62 16.21
N ASN A 436 1.55 -3.49 15.04
CA ASN A 436 0.17 -3.04 14.91
C ASN A 436 -0.83 -4.03 15.55
N ALA A 437 -0.60 -5.34 15.42
CA ALA A 437 -1.40 -6.36 16.12
C ALA A 437 -1.25 -6.24 17.65
N GLY A 438 -0.05 -5.97 18.15
CA GLY A 438 0.21 -5.71 19.57
C GLY A 438 -0.52 -4.47 20.10
N THR A 439 -0.40 -3.33 19.41
CA THR A 439 -1.14 -2.11 19.78
C THR A 439 -2.65 -2.29 19.67
N SER A 440 -3.15 -3.02 18.67
CA SER A 440 -4.57 -3.39 18.57
C SER A 440 -5.03 -4.39 19.63
N SER A 441 -4.14 -5.12 20.31
CA SER A 441 -4.51 -5.86 21.53
C SER A 441 -4.64 -4.90 22.71
N ALA A 442 -3.57 -4.14 23.00
CA ALA A 442 -3.53 -3.19 24.11
C ALA A 442 -4.70 -2.18 24.07
N LEU A 443 -5.10 -1.71 22.88
CA LEU A 443 -6.27 -0.85 22.70
C LEU A 443 -7.58 -1.53 23.14
N ARG A 444 -7.77 -2.82 22.80
CA ARG A 444 -8.98 -3.58 23.19
C ARG A 444 -8.99 -3.95 24.66
N ASP A 445 -7.83 -4.17 25.27
CA ASP A 445 -7.72 -4.41 26.70
C ASP A 445 -7.99 -3.12 27.48
N LEU A 446 -7.39 -1.99 27.11
CA LEU A 446 -7.71 -0.66 27.67
C LEU A 446 -9.19 -0.25 27.45
N GLN A 447 -9.81 -0.65 26.34
CA GLN A 447 -11.23 -0.37 26.11
C GLN A 447 -12.12 -1.21 27.03
N ARG A 448 -11.78 -2.49 27.27
CA ARG A 448 -12.46 -3.32 28.27
C ARG A 448 -12.34 -2.74 29.69
N ASP A 449 -11.18 -2.17 30.02
CA ASP A 449 -10.97 -1.52 31.31
C ASP A 449 -11.83 -0.24 31.44
N ASN A 450 -11.94 0.57 30.38
CA ASN A 450 -12.84 1.72 30.34
C ASN A 450 -14.32 1.32 30.46
N ASP A 451 -14.75 0.26 29.77
CA ASP A 451 -16.12 -0.26 29.84
C ASP A 451 -16.44 -0.70 31.29
N GLY A 452 -15.52 -1.45 31.94
CA GLY A 452 -15.67 -1.86 33.34
C GLY A 452 -15.66 -0.70 34.35
N LEU A 453 -14.83 0.33 34.11
CA LEU A 453 -14.84 1.56 34.92
C LEU A 453 -16.13 2.36 34.73
N THR A 454 -16.75 2.30 33.55
CA THR A 454 -18.05 2.93 33.26
C THR A 454 -19.18 2.23 34.01
N ASP A 455 -19.20 0.91 34.01
CA ASP A 455 -20.14 0.10 34.80
C ASP A 455 -19.97 0.37 36.31
N GLU A 456 -18.72 0.42 36.82
CA GLU A 456 -18.44 0.79 38.21
C GLU A 456 -18.96 2.19 38.56
N LEU A 457 -18.82 3.15 37.65
CA LEU A 457 -19.30 4.52 37.83
C LEU A 457 -20.83 4.53 37.94
N GLY A 458 -21.55 3.88 37.02
CA GLY A 458 -23.01 3.77 37.05
C GLY A 458 -23.53 3.08 38.32
N ILE A 459 -22.83 2.06 38.82
CA ILE A 459 -23.14 1.42 40.11
C ILE A 459 -22.93 2.39 41.29
N LYS A 460 -21.87 3.21 41.26
CA LYS A 460 -21.60 4.23 42.28
C LYS A 460 -22.64 5.36 42.23
N GLU A 461 -22.99 5.86 41.06
CA GLU A 461 -24.05 6.86 40.87
C GLU A 461 -25.41 6.36 41.38
N GLN A 462 -25.80 5.12 41.08
CA GLN A 462 -27.04 4.54 41.59
C GLN A 462 -27.03 4.41 43.12
N LYS A 463 -25.89 4.09 43.74
CA LYS A 463 -25.72 4.09 45.21
C LYS A 463 -25.85 5.50 45.77
N THR A 464 -25.18 6.50 45.18
CA THR A 464 -25.26 7.91 45.58
C THR A 464 -26.69 8.44 45.45
N HIS A 465 -27.42 8.10 44.39
CA HIS A 465 -28.82 8.48 44.21
C HIS A 465 -29.74 7.84 45.27
N LYS A 466 -29.53 6.57 45.62
CA LYS A 466 -30.23 5.90 46.73
C LYS A 466 -29.95 6.58 48.08
N ILE A 467 -28.69 6.93 48.36
CA ILE A 467 -28.30 7.65 49.59
C ILE A 467 -28.90 9.06 49.63
N LYS A 468 -28.88 9.80 48.50
CA LYS A 468 -29.49 11.13 48.39
C LYS A 468 -30.99 11.09 48.65
N LYS A 469 -31.70 10.11 48.09
CA LYS A 469 -33.13 9.91 48.39
C LYS A 469 -33.36 9.60 49.87
N VAL A 470 -32.56 8.72 50.48
CA VAL A 470 -32.67 8.43 51.92
C VAL A 470 -32.38 9.67 52.78
N LEU A 471 -31.49 10.58 52.36
CA LEU A 471 -31.27 11.86 53.03
C LEU A 471 -32.44 12.83 52.87
N GLU A 472 -33.09 12.85 51.71
CA GLU A 472 -34.32 13.63 51.45
C GLU A 472 -35.50 13.08 52.28
N ASP A 473 -35.65 11.75 52.37
CA ASP A 473 -36.66 11.06 53.18
C ASP A 473 -36.41 11.24 54.71
N ILE A 474 -35.17 11.50 55.14
CA ILE A 474 -34.76 11.72 56.55
C ILE A 474 -34.73 13.22 56.94
N GLN A 475 -34.84 14.14 55.98
CA GLN A 475 -34.71 15.58 56.25
C GLN A 475 -35.75 16.03 57.30
N PRO A 476 -35.31 16.52 58.48
CA PRO A 476 -36.23 16.85 59.55
C PRO A 476 -37.11 18.03 59.12
N ARG A 477 -38.42 17.88 59.28
CA ARG A 477 -39.37 18.98 59.08
C ARG A 477 -38.98 20.14 59.98
N GLU A 478 -38.90 21.33 59.41
CA GLU A 478 -38.57 22.55 60.16
C GLU A 478 -39.57 22.72 61.33
N GLY A 479 -39.04 22.75 62.55
CA GLY A 479 -39.85 22.84 63.76
C GLY A 479 -40.56 24.19 63.80
N ARG A 480 -41.89 24.18 63.94
CA ARG A 480 -42.68 25.42 63.98
C ARG A 480 -42.26 26.24 65.19
N SER A 481 -41.84 27.48 64.97
CA SER A 481 -41.55 28.44 66.03
C SER A 481 -42.80 29.27 66.28
N LEU A 482 -43.20 29.43 67.55
CA LEU A 482 -44.44 30.10 67.91
C LEU A 482 -44.17 31.16 68.98
N VAL A 483 -44.53 32.41 68.69
CA VAL A 483 -44.16 33.59 69.48
C VAL A 483 -45.40 34.30 70.01
N MET A 484 -45.65 34.19 71.32
CA MET A 484 -46.71 34.90 72.01
C MET A 484 -46.20 36.26 72.50
N ARG A 485 -46.83 37.38 72.11
CA ARG A 485 -46.46 38.72 72.58
C ARG A 485 -47.33 39.09 73.80
N LEU A 486 -46.71 39.40 74.94
CA LEU A 486 -47.40 39.80 76.17
C LEU A 486 -47.09 41.26 76.52
N ARG A 487 -48.11 42.13 76.47
CA ARG A 487 -48.02 43.55 76.82
C ARG A 487 -48.41 43.79 78.28
N ARG A 488 -47.64 44.64 78.96
CA ARG A 488 -47.91 45.10 80.34
C ARG A 488 -48.76 46.37 80.32
N GLY A 489 -49.89 46.40 81.03
CA GLY A 489 -50.71 47.60 81.19
C GLY A 489 -50.07 48.62 82.14
N TYR A 490 -49.33 49.61 81.63
CA TYR A 490 -48.57 50.63 82.38
C TYR A 490 -49.32 51.46 83.45
N ARG A 491 -50.65 51.29 83.58
CA ARG A 491 -51.49 52.01 84.55
C ARG A 491 -52.15 51.11 85.59
N SER A 492 -51.99 49.79 85.52
CA SER A 492 -52.34 48.94 86.66
C SER A 492 -51.28 49.13 87.74
N GLY A 493 -51.70 49.36 88.99
CA GLY A 493 -50.81 49.62 90.14
C GLY A 493 -50.06 48.39 90.64
N VAL A 494 -49.75 47.46 89.75
CA VAL A 494 -49.31 46.10 90.03
C VAL A 494 -47.80 46.08 90.26
N GLY A 495 -47.36 45.54 91.38
CA GLY A 495 -45.95 45.31 91.65
C GLY A 495 -45.33 44.39 90.60
N ARG A 496 -44.18 44.80 90.03
CA ARG A 496 -43.43 44.08 88.98
C ARG A 496 -43.33 42.57 89.24
N ALA A 497 -43.11 42.17 90.49
CA ALA A 497 -43.03 40.77 90.92
C ALA A 497 -44.27 39.93 90.55
N MET A 498 -45.49 40.46 90.68
CA MET A 498 -46.72 39.74 90.35
C MET A 498 -46.83 39.50 88.83
N VAL A 499 -46.43 40.47 88.00
CA VAL A 499 -46.38 40.30 86.54
C VAL A 499 -45.29 39.31 86.13
N ASP A 500 -44.11 39.39 86.74
CA ASP A 500 -42.98 38.50 86.47
C ASP A 500 -43.30 37.04 86.90
N MET A 501 -44.09 36.86 87.97
CA MET A 501 -44.61 35.59 88.47
C MET A 501 -45.66 34.96 87.55
N VAL A 502 -46.72 35.70 87.20
CA VAL A 502 -47.74 35.26 86.22
C VAL A 502 -47.09 34.88 84.91
N PHE A 503 -46.14 35.69 84.43
CA PHE A 503 -45.38 35.40 83.21
C PHE A 503 -44.60 34.09 83.31
N LYS A 504 -43.90 33.86 84.42
CA LYS A 504 -43.14 32.62 84.65
C LYS A 504 -44.07 31.40 84.62
N GLU A 505 -45.20 31.47 85.30
CA GLU A 505 -46.13 30.34 85.42
C GLU A 505 -46.85 30.05 84.10
N LEU A 506 -47.41 31.09 83.46
CA LEU A 506 -48.02 30.99 82.13
C LEU A 506 -47.02 30.48 81.08
N LYS A 507 -45.75 30.89 81.16
CA LYS A 507 -44.69 30.37 80.30
C LYS A 507 -44.45 28.88 80.54
N GLY A 508 -44.27 28.44 81.80
CA GLY A 508 -44.05 27.04 82.13
C GLY A 508 -45.21 26.13 81.71
N MET A 509 -46.45 26.57 81.96
CA MET A 509 -47.66 25.83 81.57
C MET A 509 -47.85 25.74 80.04
N LEU A 510 -47.39 26.74 79.27
CA LEU A 510 -47.47 26.72 77.80
C LEU A 510 -46.30 25.97 77.15
N GLU A 511 -45.05 26.14 77.63
CA GLU A 511 -43.89 25.38 77.13
C GLU A 511 -44.12 23.88 77.28
N GLY A 512 -44.56 23.41 78.46
CA GLY A 512 -44.91 22.01 78.69
C GLY A 512 -46.11 21.48 77.88
N ARG A 513 -46.84 22.34 77.15
CA ARG A 513 -47.90 21.96 76.19
C ARG A 513 -47.42 21.95 74.73
N PHE A 514 -46.33 22.66 74.40
CA PHE A 514 -45.78 22.77 73.05
C PHE A 514 -44.54 21.88 72.82
N ASP A 515 -43.75 21.60 73.88
CA ASP A 515 -42.63 20.67 73.84
C ASP A 515 -43.06 19.26 73.38
N SER A 516 -44.24 18.80 73.81
CA SER A 516 -44.83 17.51 73.40
C SER A 516 -45.19 17.43 71.90
N GLU A 517 -45.14 18.54 71.18
CA GLU A 517 -45.51 18.64 69.76
C GLU A 517 -44.34 19.09 68.86
N ASN A 518 -43.12 19.19 69.40
CA ASN A 518 -41.93 19.79 68.75
C ASN A 518 -42.19 21.23 68.23
N ILE A 519 -43.05 21.99 68.92
CA ILE A 519 -43.30 23.40 68.62
C ILE A 519 -42.42 24.24 69.54
N LYS A 520 -41.50 25.03 68.95
CA LYS A 520 -40.60 25.90 69.71
C LYS A 520 -41.36 27.14 70.17
N PHE A 521 -41.93 27.07 71.37
CA PHE A 521 -42.69 28.17 71.95
C PHE A 521 -41.79 29.24 72.59
N SER A 522 -42.25 30.49 72.61
CA SER A 522 -41.66 31.57 73.40
C SER A 522 -42.68 32.68 73.71
N ILE A 523 -42.52 33.35 74.87
CA ILE A 523 -43.29 34.55 75.22
C ILE A 523 -42.36 35.77 75.24
N VAL A 524 -42.67 36.79 74.44
CA VAL A 524 -41.95 38.06 74.38
C VAL A 524 -42.69 39.12 75.19
N LEU A 525 -41.99 39.73 76.15
CA LEU A 525 -42.50 40.82 76.99
C LEU A 525 -42.24 42.17 76.34
N ASN A 526 -43.28 42.79 75.75
CA ASN A 526 -43.15 44.14 75.19
C ASN A 526 -43.18 45.18 76.33
N SER A 527 -42.00 45.73 76.65
CA SER A 527 -41.74 46.69 77.73
C SER A 527 -41.49 48.14 77.27
N THR A 528 -41.68 48.43 75.99
CA THR A 528 -41.56 49.77 75.37
C THR A 528 -42.56 49.98 74.24
N GLN A 529 -42.90 51.23 73.92
CA GLN A 529 -43.68 51.63 72.72
C GLN A 529 -42.78 51.83 71.47
N THR A 530 -41.79 50.96 71.27
CA THR A 530 -40.87 51.04 70.14
C THR A 530 -41.46 50.30 68.93
N ASN A 531 -41.86 51.06 67.91
CA ASN A 531 -42.41 50.55 66.64
C ASN A 531 -41.32 49.96 65.71
N GLU A 532 -40.49 49.06 66.23
CA GLU A 532 -39.49 48.36 65.40
C GLU A 532 -40.09 47.07 64.85
N ALA A 533 -40.19 47.03 63.51
CA ALA A 533 -40.87 45.96 62.80
C ALA A 533 -39.94 44.77 62.55
N THR A 534 -40.10 43.71 63.33
CA THR A 534 -39.81 42.33 62.89
C THR A 534 -41.12 41.55 62.78
N VAL A 535 -41.28 40.89 61.64
CA VAL A 535 -42.49 40.17 61.26
C VAL A 535 -42.49 38.79 61.92
N ASP A 536 -43.22 38.70 63.02
CA ASP A 536 -43.94 37.49 63.42
C ASP A 536 -45.43 37.85 63.38
N ASP A 537 -46.27 37.03 62.77
CA ASP A 537 -47.73 37.29 62.67
C ASP A 537 -48.54 36.69 63.83
N GLY A 538 -47.86 36.36 64.93
CA GLY A 538 -48.49 35.84 66.14
C GLY A 538 -49.42 36.84 66.86
N PRO A 539 -50.44 36.32 67.58
CA PRO A 539 -51.45 37.11 68.29
C PRO A 539 -50.87 37.87 69.50
N SER A 540 -51.51 38.99 69.84
CA SER A 540 -51.07 39.90 70.90
C SER A 540 -51.92 39.74 72.16
N PHE A 541 -51.30 39.51 73.31
CA PHE A 541 -51.97 39.37 74.60
C PHE A 541 -51.70 40.56 75.53
N VAL A 542 -52.71 40.98 76.28
CA VAL A 542 -52.67 42.16 77.14
C VAL A 542 -53.04 41.76 78.57
N LEU A 543 -52.09 41.87 79.51
CA LEU A 543 -52.33 41.49 80.90
C LEU A 543 -53.01 42.63 81.68
N CYS A 544 -54.20 42.35 82.20
CA CYS A 544 -55.00 43.23 83.05
C CYS A 544 -55.20 42.59 84.43
N LEU A 545 -55.28 43.39 85.50
CA LEU A 545 -55.40 42.90 86.88
C LEU A 545 -56.48 43.65 87.64
N ASN A 546 -57.58 42.95 87.96
CA ASN A 546 -58.75 43.36 88.75
C ASN A 546 -59.41 44.73 88.42
N THR A 547 -59.01 45.42 87.35
CA THR A 547 -59.41 46.81 87.07
C THR A 547 -59.47 47.17 85.58
N TYR A 548 -60.41 48.05 85.24
CA TYR A 548 -60.58 48.83 84.00
C TYR A 548 -59.82 48.36 82.74
N VAL A 549 -60.36 47.33 82.09
CA VAL A 549 -59.97 46.85 80.76
C VAL A 549 -59.79 47.99 79.73
N GLN A 550 -60.71 48.97 79.72
CA GLN A 550 -60.66 50.17 78.85
C GLN A 550 -59.33 50.93 78.94
N VAL A 551 -58.72 51.03 80.14
CA VAL A 551 -57.47 51.78 80.36
C VAL A 551 -56.26 51.04 79.79
N ALA A 552 -56.29 49.71 79.71
CA ALA A 552 -55.29 48.94 78.99
C ALA A 552 -55.45 49.08 77.47
N LEU A 553 -56.69 49.00 76.97
CA LEU A 553 -57.01 49.05 75.54
C LEU A 553 -56.74 50.41 74.88
N GLY A 554 -56.96 51.53 75.58
CA GLY A 554 -56.68 52.88 75.07
C GLY A 554 -55.21 53.16 74.70
N SER A 555 -54.30 52.19 74.94
CA SER A 555 -52.89 52.25 74.53
C SER A 555 -52.58 51.51 73.21
N ILE A 556 -53.56 50.81 72.62
CA ILE A 556 -53.36 49.87 71.50
C ILE A 556 -53.86 50.49 70.20
N LYS A 557 -52.97 50.60 69.21
CA LYS A 557 -53.27 51.17 67.88
C LYS A 557 -53.26 50.16 66.75
N ASP A 558 -52.84 48.92 67.03
CA ASP A 558 -52.53 47.89 66.02
C ASP A 558 -53.81 47.20 65.51
N ASP A 559 -53.89 46.96 64.20
CA ASP A 559 -54.94 46.15 63.56
C ASP A 559 -54.60 44.64 63.62
N ARG A 560 -54.25 44.14 64.81
CA ARG A 560 -53.89 42.73 65.06
C ARG A 560 -54.82 42.11 66.09
N ASP A 561 -55.11 40.81 65.93
CA ASP A 561 -55.89 40.01 66.88
C ASP A 561 -55.33 40.12 68.30
N THR A 562 -56.07 40.88 69.12
CA THR A 562 -55.66 41.28 70.45
C THR A 562 -56.57 40.60 71.48
N TYR A 563 -55.96 39.83 72.37
CA TYR A 563 -56.64 39.06 73.41
C TYR A 563 -56.31 39.63 74.79
N ILE A 564 -57.31 39.68 75.66
CA ILE A 564 -57.18 40.28 76.98
C ILE A 564 -57.09 39.17 78.02
N LEU A 565 -55.96 39.11 78.74
CA LEU A 565 -55.76 38.23 79.88
C LEU A 565 -56.18 39.00 81.13
N ALA A 566 -57.42 38.80 81.57
CA ALA A 566 -57.95 39.44 82.77
C ALA A 566 -57.70 38.54 83.98
N LEU A 567 -56.75 38.93 84.83
CA LEU A 567 -56.52 38.31 86.13
C LEU A 567 -57.43 38.92 87.17
N HIS A 568 -58.17 38.06 87.86
CA HIS A 568 -59.02 38.41 88.99
C HIS A 568 -58.46 37.79 90.27
N GLN A 569 -58.38 38.58 91.34
CA GLN A 569 -58.03 38.06 92.67
C GLN A 569 -59.30 37.55 93.34
N ILE A 570 -59.32 36.26 93.73
CA ILE A 570 -60.49 35.66 94.38
C ILE A 570 -60.05 34.59 95.38
N ASP A 571 -60.66 34.61 96.55
CA ASP A 571 -60.67 33.50 97.51
C ASP A 571 -61.32 32.26 96.86
N GLN A 572 -60.85 31.06 97.20
CA GLN A 572 -61.06 29.83 96.41
C GLN A 572 -62.53 29.48 96.07
N GLU A 573 -63.50 29.91 96.89
CA GLU A 573 -64.91 29.52 96.78
C GLU A 573 -65.71 30.17 95.63
N ASN A 574 -65.24 31.28 95.05
CA ASN A 574 -66.04 32.11 94.12
C ASN A 574 -65.67 32.01 92.62
N LEU A 575 -64.85 31.02 92.23
CA LEU A 575 -64.38 30.82 90.85
C LEU A 575 -65.49 30.73 89.78
N SER A 576 -66.70 30.32 90.14
CA SER A 576 -67.86 30.16 89.25
C SER A 576 -68.61 31.47 88.94
N LEU A 577 -68.31 32.56 89.64
CA LEU A 577 -68.96 33.87 89.46
C LEU A 577 -68.15 34.84 88.57
N LEU A 578 -67.07 34.37 87.93
CA LEU A 578 -66.29 35.18 86.99
C LEU A 578 -66.99 35.39 85.65
N THR A 579 -67.82 36.44 85.60
CA THR A 579 -67.79 37.37 84.46
C THR A 579 -68.19 38.76 84.97
N PRO A 580 -67.26 39.73 85.11
CA PRO A 580 -67.59 41.06 85.61
C PRO A 580 -68.33 41.88 84.54
N THR A 581 -69.63 41.66 84.41
CA THR A 581 -70.60 42.41 83.57
C THR A 581 -70.86 43.85 84.08
N GLY A 582 -69.94 44.39 84.89
CA GLY A 582 -70.05 45.70 85.56
C GLY A 582 -69.58 46.91 84.75
N ASN A 583 -69.07 46.71 83.52
CA ASN A 583 -68.82 47.79 82.57
C ASN A 583 -69.20 47.33 81.17
N SER A 584 -70.30 47.87 80.64
CA SER A 584 -70.72 47.63 79.26
C SER A 584 -69.77 48.33 78.30
N LEU A 585 -68.80 47.58 77.75
CA LEU A 585 -68.02 48.01 76.60
C LEU A 585 -69.00 48.23 75.42
N THR A 586 -69.31 49.49 75.11
CA THR A 586 -70.27 49.89 74.07
C THR A 586 -69.63 50.93 73.17
N GLY A 587 -68.75 50.48 72.27
CA GLY A 587 -68.01 51.32 71.34
C GLY A 587 -67.28 50.50 70.28
N SER A 588 -66.81 51.17 69.22
CA SER A 588 -66.06 50.56 68.10
C SER A 588 -64.74 49.89 68.51
N GLU A 589 -64.21 50.23 69.68
CA GLU A 589 -63.01 49.63 70.30
C GLU A 589 -63.14 48.11 70.48
N LEU A 590 -64.36 47.59 70.66
CA LEU A 590 -64.63 46.16 70.84
C LEU A 590 -64.41 45.33 69.56
N GLN A 591 -64.53 45.94 68.36
CA GLN A 591 -64.32 45.24 67.08
C GLN A 591 -62.86 44.85 66.82
N ARG A 592 -61.93 45.26 67.69
CA ARG A 592 -60.48 44.96 67.61
C ARG A 592 -60.03 43.87 68.58
N LEU A 593 -60.95 43.20 69.27
CA LEU A 593 -60.66 42.18 70.26
C LEU A 593 -60.95 40.77 69.73
N GLY A 594 -59.92 39.93 69.70
CA GLY A 594 -60.08 38.50 69.42
C GLY A 594 -60.75 37.74 70.58
N GLY A 595 -60.69 38.28 71.80
CA GLY A 595 -61.43 37.76 72.95
C GLY A 595 -60.95 38.22 74.32
N LEU A 596 -61.79 37.98 75.33
CA LEU A 596 -61.47 38.08 76.75
C LEU A 596 -61.21 36.68 77.33
N LEU A 597 -60.14 36.55 78.11
CA LEU A 597 -59.71 35.33 78.77
C LEU A 597 -59.56 35.62 80.26
N ASP A 598 -60.60 35.26 81.01
CA ASP A 598 -60.62 35.37 82.47
C ASP A 598 -59.75 34.27 83.12
N MET A 599 -58.78 34.71 83.91
CA MET A 599 -57.91 33.89 84.73
C MET A 599 -58.11 34.33 86.19
N ALA A 600 -58.11 33.38 87.11
CA ALA A 600 -58.14 33.68 88.54
C ALA A 600 -56.75 33.48 89.14
N PHE A 601 -56.50 34.10 90.29
CA PHE A 601 -55.47 33.66 91.22
C PHE A 601 -56.01 33.70 92.65
N SER A 602 -55.73 32.66 93.41
CA SER A 602 -55.83 32.66 94.88
C SER A 602 -54.55 33.26 95.47
N SER A 603 -54.65 33.74 96.71
CA SER A 603 -53.50 34.12 97.55
C SER A 603 -53.63 33.57 98.97
N ASP A 604 -54.30 32.41 99.11
CA ASP A 604 -54.66 31.83 100.42
C ASP A 604 -53.42 31.44 101.25
N ASP A 605 -52.36 30.94 100.59
CA ASP A 605 -51.01 30.88 101.17
C ASP A 605 -50.24 32.18 100.88
N GLY A 606 -49.86 32.87 101.97
CA GLY A 606 -49.30 34.23 102.00
C GLY A 606 -47.89 34.41 101.43
N LEU A 607 -47.54 33.68 100.36
CA LEU A 607 -46.32 33.85 99.56
C LEU A 607 -46.51 33.59 98.05
N TYR A 608 -47.77 33.53 97.59
CA TYR A 608 -48.20 33.52 96.17
C TYR A 608 -47.69 32.35 95.30
N GLU A 609 -48.42 31.24 95.29
CA GLU A 609 -48.42 30.32 94.13
C GLU A 609 -49.56 30.70 93.16
N CYS A 610 -49.26 30.77 91.86
CA CYS A 610 -50.18 31.34 90.86
C CYS A 610 -50.97 30.25 90.13
N GLU A 611 -52.01 29.69 90.77
CA GLU A 611 -52.88 28.68 90.13
C GLU A 611 -53.73 29.26 88.98
N LEU A 612 -53.12 29.42 87.80
CA LEU A 612 -53.80 29.77 86.56
C LEU A 612 -54.76 28.64 86.16
N ASN A 613 -56.05 28.96 85.95
CA ASN A 613 -57.02 27.93 85.62
C ASN A 613 -56.68 27.24 84.28
N LYS A 614 -56.61 25.90 84.31
CA LYS A 614 -56.14 25.07 83.18
C LYS A 614 -56.98 25.28 81.92
N THR A 615 -58.27 25.56 82.08
CA THR A 615 -59.22 25.88 81.00
C THR A 615 -58.83 27.13 80.20
N ALA A 616 -58.29 28.16 80.85
CA ALA A 616 -57.81 29.37 80.17
C ALA A 616 -56.48 29.10 79.45
N VAL A 617 -55.56 28.33 80.06
CA VAL A 617 -54.31 27.92 79.40
C VAL A 617 -54.59 27.06 78.17
N ASP A 618 -55.49 26.08 78.26
CA ASP A 618 -55.85 25.23 77.12
C ASP A 618 -56.61 26.02 76.02
N LYS A 619 -57.36 27.07 76.37
CA LYS A 619 -57.87 28.05 75.38
C LYS A 619 -56.73 28.81 74.69
N ILE A 620 -55.73 29.28 75.44
CA ILE A 620 -54.54 29.96 74.88
C ILE A 620 -53.77 29.03 73.94
N VAL A 621 -53.55 27.76 74.31
CA VAL A 621 -52.91 26.76 73.43
C VAL A 621 -53.72 26.56 72.14
N ASN A 622 -55.03 26.37 72.22
CA ASN A 622 -55.89 26.14 71.05
C ASN A 622 -56.05 27.38 70.14
N LEU A 623 -55.91 28.58 70.71
CA LEU A 623 -55.85 29.86 69.99
C LEU A 623 -54.51 30.01 69.27
N LEU A 624 -53.39 29.82 69.98
CA LEU A 624 -52.04 29.93 69.43
C LEU A 624 -51.85 28.95 68.26
N LYS A 625 -52.38 27.72 68.35
CA LYS A 625 -52.34 26.69 67.28
C LYS A 625 -53.08 27.05 65.98
N GLN A 626 -53.77 28.19 65.91
CA GLN A 626 -54.39 28.70 64.68
C GLN A 626 -53.42 29.55 63.84
N TYR A 627 -52.23 29.82 64.37
CA TYR A 627 -51.12 30.55 63.77
C TYR A 627 -49.90 29.61 63.60
#